data_AF-O27827-F1
#
_entry.id   AF-O27827-F1
#
_cell.length_a   1.000
_cell.length_b   1.000
_cell.length_c   1.000
_cell.angle_alpha   90.00
_cell.angle_beta   90.00
_cell.angle_gamma   90.00
#
_symmetry.space_group_name_H-M   'P 1'
#
loop_
_entity.id
_entity.type
_entity.pdbx_description
1 polymer ?
#
loop_
_entity_poly.entity_id
_entity_poly.type
_entity_poly.pdbx_seq_one_letter_code
_entity_poly.pdbx_strand_id
1 'polypeptide(L)'
;MKALVVYYSRTGNTREVAARIADELGCDIEEIHDTQKRTGIIGFIKSGYQAARGKDTVLEPYEKDPSSYDLVIAGTPVWAGKHLYP
;
A
#
# COMPACT_ATOMS: atom_id res chain seq x y z
N MET A 1 14.99 6.66 16.51
CA MET A 1 14.52 6.81 15.12
C MET A 1 13.06 6.42 15.11
N LYS A 2 12.18 7.28 14.62
CA LYS A 2 10.75 7.00 14.49
C LYS A 2 10.48 6.55 13.05
N ALA A 3 10.05 5.30 12.86
CA ALA A 3 9.78 4.74 11.54
C ALA A 3 8.30 4.43 11.34
N LEU A 4 7.86 4.47 10.09
CA LEU A 4 6.51 4.13 9.66
C LEU A 4 6.57 3.12 8.51
N VAL A 5 5.81 2.03 8.61
CA VAL A 5 5.53 1.10 7.52
C VAL A 5 4.14 1.40 6.98
N VAL A 6 4.05 1.91 5.75
CA VAL A 6 2.78 2.04 5.01
C VAL A 6 2.68 0.92 3.98
N TYR A 7 1.51 0.29 3.84
CA TYR A 7 1.36 -0.77 2.86
C TYR A 7 -0.03 -0.89 2.27
N TYR A 8 -0.13 -1.34 1.02
CA TYR A 8 -1.38 -1.82 0.44
C TYR A 8 -1.37 -3.34 0.35
N SER A 9 -2.44 -4.03 0.75
CA SER A 9 -2.53 -5.48 0.65
C SER A 9 -3.90 -5.92 0.13
N ARG A 10 -3.90 -6.64 -1.00
CA ARG A 10 -5.16 -7.18 -1.55
C ARG A 10 -5.56 -8.53 -0.93
N THR A 11 -4.60 -9.45 -0.83
CA THR A 11 -4.85 -10.84 -0.40
C THR A 11 -4.11 -11.21 0.88
N GLY A 12 -3.48 -10.25 1.56
CA GLY A 12 -2.81 -10.48 2.84
C GLY A 12 -1.28 -10.59 2.76
N ASN A 13 -0.69 -10.95 1.62
CA ASN A 13 0.76 -11.19 1.54
C ASN A 13 1.59 -9.95 1.92
N THR A 14 1.27 -8.78 1.37
CA THR A 14 2.00 -7.54 1.71
C THR A 14 1.75 -7.13 3.16
N ARG A 15 0.54 -7.39 3.69
CA ARG A 15 0.19 -7.16 5.10
C ARG A 15 1.09 -7.96 6.04
N GLU A 16 1.28 -9.25 5.73
CA GLU A 16 2.11 -10.13 6.54
C GLU A 16 3.56 -9.65 6.59
N VAL A 17 4.13 -9.28 5.44
CA VAL A 17 5.50 -8.74 5.37
C VAL A 17 5.61 -7.41 6.11
N ALA A 18 4.66 -6.49 5.89
CA ALA A 18 4.65 -5.19 6.55
C ALA A 18 4.56 -5.33 8.08
N ALA A 19 3.70 -6.22 8.58
CA ALA A 19 3.56 -6.50 10.01
C ALA A 19 4.86 -7.04 10.62
N ARG A 20 5.55 -7.97 9.93
CA ARG A 20 6.85 -8.49 10.40
C ARG A 20 7.93 -7.40 10.44
N ILE A 21 7.97 -6.51 9.44
CA ILE A 21 8.92 -5.39 9.43
C ILE A 21 8.63 -4.44 10.59
N ALA A 22 7.36 -4.10 10.83
CA ALA A 22 6.98 -3.21 11.91
C ALA A 22 7.29 -3.81 13.30
N ASP A 23 7.10 -5.12 13.47
CA ASP A 23 7.43 -5.84 14.70
C ASP A 23 8.95 -5.85 14.96
N GLU A 24 9.75 -6.19 13.95
CA GLU A 24 11.21 -6.19 14.05
C GLU A 24 11.80 -4.80 14.33
N LEU A 25 11.21 -3.75 13.76
CA LEU A 25 11.64 -2.37 13.95
C LEU A 25 10.99 -1.70 15.17
N GLY A 26 10.00 -2.33 15.81
CA GLY A 26 9.19 -1.74 16.87
C GLY A 26 8.56 -0.41 16.47
N CYS A 27 8.05 -0.32 15.23
CA CYS A 27 7.65 0.94 14.61
C CYS A 27 6.17 1.01 14.26
N ASP A 28 5.74 2.20 13.82
CA ASP A 28 4.37 2.42 13.41
C ASP A 28 4.05 1.68 12.11
N ILE A 29 2.82 1.18 11.98
CA ILE A 29 2.30 0.55 10.77
C ILE A 29 0.94 1.12 10.38
N GLU A 30 0.68 1.29 9.09
CA GLU A 30 -0.59 1.76 8.54
C GLU A 30 -0.92 1.07 7.21
N GLU A 31 -2.16 0.60 7.07
CA GLU A 31 -2.66 0.03 5.82
C GLU A 31 -3.29 1.13 4.97
N ILE A 32 -2.90 1.19 3.69
CA ILE A 32 -3.47 2.07 2.69
C ILE A 32 -4.75 1.41 2.17
N HIS A 33 -5.87 2.12 2.32
CA HIS A 33 -7.17 1.70 1.83
C HIS A 33 -7.55 2.49 0.57
N ASP A 34 -7.97 1.77 -0.47
CA ASP A 34 -8.45 2.35 -1.73
C ASP A 34 -9.97 2.56 -1.63
N THR A 35 -10.46 3.77 -1.87
CA THR A 35 -11.90 4.10 -1.80
C THR A 35 -12.72 3.38 -2.87
N GLN A 36 -12.07 2.85 -3.92
CA GLN A 36 -12.74 2.09 -4.96
C GLN A 36 -12.87 0.62 -4.57
N LYS A 37 -14.12 0.13 -4.46
CA LYS A 37 -14.42 -1.31 -4.34
C LYS A 37 -13.97 -2.07 -5.59
N ARG A 38 -12.72 -2.55 -5.58
CA ARG A 38 -12.11 -3.39 -6.62
C ARG A 38 -12.44 -4.87 -6.43
N THR A 39 -13.71 -5.21 -6.16
CA THR A 39 -14.13 -6.60 -5.97
C THR A 39 -14.14 -7.38 -7.29
N GLY A 40 -13.52 -8.56 -7.30
CA GLY A 40 -13.54 -9.52 -8.41
C GLY A 40 -12.34 -9.46 -9.39
N ILE A 41 -12.17 -10.55 -10.15
CA ILE A 41 -11.09 -10.75 -11.15
C ILE A 41 -11.13 -9.67 -12.26
N ILE A 42 -12.32 -9.16 -12.58
CA ILE A 42 -12.52 -8.09 -13.58
C ILE A 42 -12.02 -6.74 -13.02
N GLY A 43 -12.25 -6.48 -11.73
CA GLY A 43 -11.70 -5.33 -11.02
C GLY A 43 -10.17 -5.34 -11.00
N PHE A 44 -9.57 -6.53 -10.88
CA PHE A 44 -8.11 -6.73 -10.94
C PHE A 44 -7.52 -6.36 -12.31
N ILE A 45 -8.09 -6.88 -13.40
CA ILE A 45 -7.62 -6.60 -14.77
C ILE A 45 -7.81 -5.11 -15.11
N LYS A 46 -8.95 -4.53 -14.72
CA LYS A 46 -9.21 -3.10 -14.94
C LYS A 46 -8.32 -2.19 -14.09
N SER A 47 -7.96 -2.61 -12.88
CA SER A 47 -7.07 -1.85 -11.99
C SER A 47 -5.62 -1.95 -12.43
N GLY A 48 -5.16 -3.11 -12.91
CA GLY A 48 -3.87 -3.26 -13.57
C GLY A 48 -3.77 -2.43 -14.86
N TYR A 49 -4.85 -2.37 -15.64
CA TYR A 49 -4.93 -1.52 -16.83
C TYR A 49 -4.95 -0.01 -16.52
N GLN A 50 -5.61 0.40 -15.43
CA GLN A 50 -5.63 1.81 -15.00
C GLN A 50 -4.30 2.24 -14.38
N ALA A 51 -3.64 1.38 -13.60
CA ALA A 51 -2.30 1.60 -13.11
C ALA A 51 -1.27 1.70 -14.27
N ALA A 52 -1.41 0.85 -15.30
CA ALA A 52 -0.58 0.93 -16.50
C ALA A 52 -0.81 2.20 -17.34
N ARG A 53 -1.96 2.88 -17.15
CA ARG A 53 -2.33 4.14 -17.82
C ARG A 53 -2.14 5.39 -16.96
N GLY A 54 -1.55 5.29 -15.76
CA GLY A 54 -1.24 6.44 -14.90
C GLY A 54 -2.47 7.20 -14.41
N LYS A 55 -3.54 6.49 -14.05
CA LYS A 55 -4.70 7.10 -13.39
C LYS A 55 -4.59 6.92 -11.88
N ASP A 56 -4.36 8.04 -11.20
CA ASP A 56 -4.37 8.15 -9.74
C ASP A 56 -5.69 7.60 -9.18
N THR A 57 -5.60 6.87 -8.07
CA THR A 57 -6.78 6.41 -7.33
C THR A 57 -6.99 7.28 -6.11
N VAL A 58 -8.24 7.45 -5.70
CA VAL A 58 -8.56 8.17 -4.46
C VAL A 58 -8.36 7.21 -3.29
N LEU A 59 -7.39 7.51 -2.44
CA LEU A 59 -7.11 6.76 -1.22
C LEU A 59 -7.96 7.31 -0.08
N GLU A 60 -8.29 6.44 0.88
CA GLU A 60 -8.90 6.88 2.13
C GLU A 60 -7.91 7.78 2.90
N PRO A 61 -8.40 8.69 3.77
CA PRO A 61 -7.53 9.55 4.56
C PRO A 61 -6.53 8.73 5.38
N TYR A 62 -5.27 9.14 5.36
CA TYR A 62 -4.24 8.58 6.24
C TYR A 62 -4.39 9.16 7.64
N GLU A 63 -4.21 8.32 8.65
CA GLU A 63 -4.19 8.71 10.05
C GLU A 63 -2.82 9.24 10.48
N LYS A 64 -1.73 8.72 9.88
CA LYS A 64 -0.36 9.09 10.26
C LYS A 64 0.22 10.08 9.26
N ASP A 65 0.81 11.15 9.79
CA ASP A 65 1.56 12.13 8.99
C ASP A 65 2.99 11.60 8.72
N PRO A 66 3.34 11.26 7.46
CA PRO A 66 4.65 10.74 7.12
C PRO A 66 5.79 11.71 7.41
N SER A 67 5.51 13.04 7.44
CA SER A 67 6.52 14.05 7.74
C SER A 67 7.00 14.01 9.20
N SER A 68 6.25 13.32 10.07
CA SER A 68 6.61 13.13 11.48
C SER A 68 7.56 11.95 11.73
N TYR A 69 8.04 11.27 10.68
CA TYR A 69 8.89 10.08 10.77
C TYR A 69 10.26 10.31 10.11
N ASP A 70 11.30 9.70 10.69
CA ASP A 70 12.66 9.72 10.16
C ASP A 70 12.81 8.75 8.97
N LEU A 71 11.98 7.70 8.93
CA LEU A 71 11.99 6.65 7.91
C LEU A 71 10.56 6.23 7.58
N VAL A 72 10.23 6.19 6.28
CA VAL A 72 8.97 5.63 5.78
C VAL A 72 9.27 4.48 4.84
N ILE A 73 8.73 3.30 5.13
CA ILE A 73 8.83 2.09 4.32
C ILE A 73 7.50 1.88 3.62
N ALA A 74 7.50 1.85 2.29
CA ALA A 74 6.30 1.64 1.48
C ALA A 74 6.25 0.23 0.88
N GLY A 75 5.24 -0.55 1.25
CA GLY A 75 5.02 -1.91 0.78
C GLY A 75 3.84 -2.01 -0.19
N THR A 76 4.08 -2.49 -1.41
CA THR A 76 3.00 -2.77 -2.37
C THR A 76 3.17 -4.15 -3.00
N PRO A 77 2.09 -4.89 -3.30
CA PRO A 77 2.16 -6.04 -4.18
C PRO A 77 2.72 -5.63 -5.55
N VAL A 78 3.45 -6.54 -6.20
CA VAL A 78 3.87 -6.37 -7.60
C VAL A 78 2.73 -6.78 -8.53
N TRP A 79 2.37 -5.92 -9.50
CA TRP A 79 1.32 -6.19 -10.48
C TRP A 79 1.88 -6.14 -11.89
N ALA A 80 1.74 -7.24 -12.66
CA ALA A 80 2.18 -7.31 -14.06
C ALA A 80 3.63 -6.78 -14.30
N GLY A 81 4.53 -7.01 -13.35
CA GLY A 81 5.93 -6.57 -13.45
C GLY A 81 6.19 -5.09 -13.14
N LYS A 82 5.18 -4.32 -12.70
CA LYS A 82 5.35 -2.95 -12.23
C LYS A 82 4.86 -2.78 -10.79
N HIS A 83 5.53 -1.91 -10.04
CA HIS A 83 5.01 -1.36 -8.79
C HIS A 83 3.86 -0.40 -9.12
N LEU A 84 2.86 -0.33 -8.24
CA LEU A 84 1.77 0.64 -8.37
C LEU A 84 2.41 2.04 -8.29
N TYR A 85 2.26 2.86 -9.35
CA TYR A 85 2.62 4.27 -9.27
C TYR A 85 1.58 5.00 -8.39
N PRO A 86 1.99 6.00 -7.60
CA PRO A 86 1.08 6.85 -6.83
C PRO A 86 0.04 7.51 -7.73
#